data_AF-A0A929E3G2-F1
#
_entry.id   AF-A0A929E3G2-F1
#
_cell.length_a   1.000
_cell.length_b   1.000
_cell.length_c   1.000
_cell.angle_alpha   90.00
_cell.angle_beta   90.00
_cell.angle_gamma   90.00
#
_symmetry.space_group_name_H-M   'P 1'
#
loop_
_entity.id
_entity.type
_entity.pdbx_description
1 polymer ?
#
loop_
_entity_poly.entity_id
_entity_poly.type
_entity_poly.pdbx_seq_one_letter_code
_entity_poly.pdbx_strand_id
1 'polypeptide(L)'
;MSLIDDIFRRCRSGNDKGELTAQNVSLYHDSPYTIYCEAFISEDKKDQRSPYRELLHERGQEHERHVIEKKYPKLEAISYKKPEEGFLRLLEEMARGAEVICGLPIFFLPENMQGRIDVLEKRTGHASIFGDYHYVVKEIKLSKNIKNEHIIQGAFYTYLIGKIQEYLPEEFFVINRDYEEQEYRYRDYEAGLAKAIKGTQAILDGTEVPTPTYNGAEWPWQTYCNHQALKNRDVSLVGKVGPKMKTNLVAHGFKKIWDISSAKAEDLRKVSGIRQTTAEKLILRARAIRKRELILLDRSALKFPEKSTEIFLDLEGTDQPGHEDEMGQVDYLIGILIRKNGTENYRPFTAHRLQDEGSMFREFMAFMHKQEDYVIYHWHNYERWHIKQLGERYGLTVEVETLLLPYMIDLHKVGTRAFVFPTYSNGLKDIADYLGFKWRHNDINALDAIAYYFKYQKDPKDWRNKMQAIVDYNEDDCVATRLVKDWLQERS
;
A
#
# COMPACT_ATOMS: atom_id res chain seq x y z
N MET A 1 -9.00 -31.52 -37.58
CA MET A 1 -8.67 -30.31 -36.81
C MET A 1 -7.68 -30.76 -35.74
N SER A 2 -6.58 -30.04 -35.49
CA SER A 2 -5.71 -30.45 -34.39
C SER A 2 -6.41 -30.18 -33.07
N LEU A 3 -6.11 -30.97 -32.03
CA LEU A 3 -6.64 -30.74 -30.68
C LEU A 3 -6.43 -29.29 -30.22
N ILE A 4 -5.27 -28.72 -30.53
CA ILE A 4 -4.89 -27.34 -30.22
C ILE A 4 -5.82 -26.35 -30.92
N ASP A 5 -6.12 -26.54 -32.20
CA ASP A 5 -7.05 -25.66 -32.95
C ASP A 5 -8.45 -25.65 -32.33
N ASP A 6 -8.92 -26.82 -31.88
CA ASP A 6 -10.24 -26.96 -31.26
C ASP A 6 -10.30 -26.24 -29.91
N ILE A 7 -9.29 -26.45 -29.05
CA ILE A 7 -9.17 -25.76 -27.76
C ILE A 7 -9.05 -24.25 -27.97
N PHE A 8 -8.19 -23.80 -28.89
CA PHE A 8 -7.99 -22.39 -29.18
C PHE A 8 -9.29 -21.71 -29.60
N ARG A 9 -10.04 -22.31 -30.55
CA ARG A 9 -11.33 -21.76 -31.00
C ARG A 9 -12.37 -21.73 -29.89
N ARG A 10 -12.46 -22.80 -29.09
CA ARG A 10 -13.36 -22.85 -27.94
C ARG A 10 -13.07 -21.72 -26.95
N CYS A 11 -11.80 -21.53 -26.61
CA CYS A 11 -11.37 -20.52 -25.65
C CYS A 11 -11.52 -19.09 -26.19
N ARG A 12 -11.64 -18.91 -27.51
CA ARG A 12 -11.74 -17.62 -28.19
C ARG A 12 -13.15 -17.27 -28.72
N SER A 13 -14.17 -18.09 -28.45
CA SER A 13 -15.51 -17.92 -29.03
C SER A 13 -16.36 -16.80 -28.42
N GLY A 14 -15.88 -16.10 -27.39
CA GLY A 14 -16.57 -14.99 -26.72
C GLY A 14 -16.06 -13.60 -27.13
N ASN A 15 -16.19 -12.64 -26.21
CA ASN A 15 -15.78 -11.24 -26.41
C ASN A 15 -14.31 -11.11 -26.86
N ASP A 16 -14.02 -10.17 -27.77
CA ASP A 16 -12.72 -10.08 -28.47
C ASP A 16 -11.48 -10.09 -27.56
N LYS A 17 -11.55 -9.52 -26.35
CA LYS A 17 -10.39 -9.41 -25.46
C LYS A 17 -10.57 -10.07 -24.09
N GLY A 18 -11.79 -10.23 -23.60
CA GLY A 18 -12.02 -10.59 -22.20
C GLY A 18 -11.79 -9.38 -21.28
N GLU A 19 -12.71 -9.10 -20.37
CA GLU A 19 -12.61 -7.95 -19.47
C GLU A 19 -12.33 -8.37 -18.03
N LEU A 20 -12.54 -9.63 -17.67
CA LEU A 20 -12.16 -10.18 -16.37
C LEU A 20 -10.69 -10.60 -16.38
N THR A 21 -9.92 -10.01 -15.46
CA THR A 21 -8.50 -10.31 -15.26
C THR A 21 -8.25 -10.64 -13.80
N ALA A 22 -7.14 -11.34 -13.52
CA ALA A 22 -6.76 -11.62 -12.13
C ALA A 22 -6.65 -10.32 -11.30
N GLN A 23 -6.16 -9.24 -11.91
CA GLN A 23 -6.02 -7.93 -11.28
C GLN A 23 -7.37 -7.32 -10.88
N ASN A 24 -8.35 -7.21 -11.79
CA ASN A 24 -9.61 -6.56 -11.42
C ASN A 24 -10.50 -7.46 -10.55
N VAL A 25 -10.40 -8.78 -10.67
CA VAL A 25 -11.08 -9.72 -9.78
C VAL A 25 -10.50 -9.65 -8.37
N SER A 26 -9.18 -9.57 -8.21
CA SER A 26 -8.57 -9.45 -6.88
C SER A 26 -8.92 -8.14 -6.18
N LEU A 27 -9.12 -7.06 -6.95
CA LEU A 27 -9.48 -5.74 -6.42
C LEU A 27 -10.93 -5.63 -5.95
N TYR A 28 -11.82 -6.55 -6.29
CA TYR A 28 -13.26 -6.38 -6.05
C TYR A 28 -13.61 -6.16 -4.57
N HIS A 29 -12.92 -6.83 -3.64
CA HIS A 29 -13.21 -6.71 -2.22
C HIS A 29 -12.60 -5.47 -1.56
N ASP A 30 -11.45 -5.03 -2.05
CA ASP A 30 -10.67 -3.96 -1.44
C ASP A 30 -10.95 -2.62 -2.10
N SER A 31 -11.10 -2.62 -3.42
CA SER A 31 -11.20 -1.41 -4.24
C SER A 31 -12.13 -1.55 -5.46
N PRO A 32 -13.42 -1.88 -5.28
CA PRO A 32 -14.35 -2.04 -6.40
C PRO A 32 -14.54 -0.74 -7.21
N TYR A 33 -14.37 0.43 -6.58
CA TYR A 33 -14.44 1.71 -7.28
C TYR A 33 -13.29 1.90 -8.29
N THR A 34 -12.13 1.29 -8.07
CA THR A 34 -11.02 1.29 -9.03
C THR A 34 -11.41 0.55 -10.30
N ILE A 35 -12.10 -0.58 -10.18
CA ILE A 35 -12.62 -1.35 -11.33
C ILE A 35 -13.57 -0.48 -12.15
N TYR A 36 -14.50 0.21 -11.48
CA TYR A 36 -15.42 1.15 -12.12
C TYR A 36 -14.68 2.30 -12.81
N CYS A 37 -13.65 2.85 -12.18
CA CYS A 37 -12.87 3.93 -12.78
C CYS A 37 -12.15 3.47 -14.05
N GLU A 38 -11.51 2.29 -14.01
CA GLU A 38 -10.82 1.74 -15.18
C GLU A 38 -11.77 1.49 -16.35
N ALA A 39 -13.01 1.09 -16.09
CA ALA A 39 -13.99 0.77 -17.12
C ALA A 39 -14.71 2.01 -17.71
N PHE A 40 -15.02 3.02 -16.89
CA PHE A 40 -15.96 4.08 -17.27
C PHE A 40 -15.44 5.50 -17.13
N ILE A 41 -14.30 5.72 -16.48
CA ILE A 41 -13.75 7.06 -16.28
C ILE A 41 -12.64 7.34 -17.29
N SER A 42 -12.66 8.54 -17.86
CA SER A 42 -11.68 8.98 -18.85
C SER A 42 -10.25 8.97 -18.30
N GLU A 43 -9.30 8.56 -19.14
CA GLU A 43 -7.89 8.40 -18.77
C GLU A 43 -7.22 9.71 -18.33
N ASP A 44 -7.72 10.87 -18.73
CA ASP A 44 -7.20 12.18 -18.30
C ASP A 44 -7.37 12.42 -16.78
N LYS A 45 -8.15 11.58 -16.10
CA LYS A 45 -8.36 11.60 -14.65
C LYS A 45 -7.42 10.67 -13.89
N LYS A 46 -6.60 9.85 -14.58
CA LYS A 46 -5.60 8.99 -13.95
C LYS A 46 -4.49 9.83 -13.32
N ASP A 47 -4.06 9.40 -12.13
CA ASP A 47 -2.87 9.90 -11.48
C ASP A 47 -1.65 9.68 -12.38
N GLN A 48 -0.76 10.67 -12.45
CA GLN A 48 0.49 10.50 -13.17
C GLN A 48 1.32 9.39 -12.53
N ARG A 49 2.09 8.68 -13.36
CA ARG A 49 3.00 7.65 -12.86
C ARG A 49 4.13 8.34 -12.08
N SER A 50 4.20 8.05 -10.78
CA SER A 50 5.23 8.61 -9.92
C SER A 50 6.56 7.84 -10.05
N PRO A 51 7.71 8.45 -9.73
CA PRO A 51 9.00 7.77 -9.68
C PRO A 51 8.99 6.48 -8.85
N TYR A 52 8.23 6.45 -7.76
CA TYR A 52 8.05 5.24 -6.95
C TYR A 52 7.31 4.13 -7.68
N ARG A 53 6.26 4.46 -8.44
CA ARG A 53 5.52 3.49 -9.25
C ARG A 53 6.33 2.96 -10.43
N GLU A 54 7.27 3.73 -10.98
CA GLU A 54 8.26 3.23 -11.92
C GLU A 54 9.17 2.20 -11.26
N LEU A 55 9.72 2.55 -10.10
CA LEU A 55 10.65 1.69 -9.36
C LEU A 55 10.04 0.34 -8.95
N LEU A 56 8.79 0.34 -8.44
CA LEU A 56 8.09 -0.90 -8.09
C LEU A 56 7.91 -1.81 -9.32
N HIS A 57 7.58 -1.23 -10.47
CA HIS A 57 7.38 -2.01 -11.69
C HIS A 57 8.67 -2.63 -12.21
N GLU A 58 9.76 -1.85 -12.28
CA GLU A 58 11.08 -2.35 -12.68
C GLU A 58 11.55 -3.49 -11.78
N ARG A 59 11.38 -3.33 -10.46
CA ARG A 59 11.75 -4.36 -9.48
C ARG A 59 10.88 -5.60 -9.56
N GLY A 60 9.57 -5.45 -9.80
CA GLY A 60 8.67 -6.59 -10.01
C GLY A 60 9.13 -7.45 -11.19
N GLN A 61 9.43 -6.83 -12.33
CA GLN A 61 9.94 -7.51 -13.52
C GLN A 61 11.31 -8.16 -13.29
N GLU A 62 12.21 -7.46 -12.61
CA GLU A 62 13.53 -8.00 -12.25
C GLU A 62 13.42 -9.20 -11.31
N HIS A 63 12.52 -9.14 -10.31
CA HIS A 63 12.29 -10.23 -9.38
C HIS A 63 11.68 -11.45 -10.05
N GLU A 64 10.63 -11.28 -10.86
CA GLU A 64 10.03 -12.34 -11.66
C GLU A 64 11.11 -13.06 -12.50
N ARG A 65 11.95 -12.28 -13.20
CA ARG A 65 13.07 -12.80 -13.98
C ARG A 65 14.05 -13.61 -13.11
N HIS A 66 14.48 -13.08 -11.96
CA HIS A 66 15.41 -13.80 -11.07
C HIS A 66 14.82 -15.07 -10.48
N VAL A 67 13.52 -15.09 -10.15
CA VAL A 67 12.84 -16.30 -9.68
C VAL A 67 12.83 -17.36 -10.78
N ILE A 68 12.50 -16.98 -12.01
CA ILE A 68 12.49 -17.88 -13.17
C ILE A 68 13.90 -18.41 -13.45
N GLU A 69 14.92 -17.55 -13.53
CA GLU A 69 16.31 -17.95 -13.77
C GLU A 69 16.84 -18.90 -12.69
N LYS A 70 16.48 -18.66 -11.43
CA LYS A 70 16.96 -19.46 -10.29
C LYS A 70 16.26 -20.82 -10.19
N LYS A 71 14.92 -20.86 -10.31
CA LYS A 71 14.13 -22.09 -10.16
C LYS A 71 14.08 -22.91 -11.46
N TYR A 72 14.17 -22.26 -12.61
CA TYR A 72 14.00 -22.85 -13.94
C TYR A 72 15.13 -22.47 -14.91
N PRO A 73 16.41 -22.77 -14.59
CA PRO A 73 17.58 -22.25 -15.32
C PRO A 73 17.71 -22.72 -16.78
N LYS A 74 16.94 -23.73 -17.19
CA LYS A 74 16.93 -24.26 -18.57
C LYS A 74 15.74 -23.78 -19.40
N LEU A 75 14.90 -22.92 -18.83
CA LEU A 75 13.70 -22.44 -19.50
C LEU A 75 14.08 -21.30 -20.44
N GLU A 76 13.72 -21.45 -21.71
CA GLU A 76 13.88 -20.40 -22.71
C GLU A 76 12.61 -19.54 -22.79
N ALA A 77 12.78 -18.22 -22.93
CA ALA A 77 11.66 -17.31 -23.09
C ALA A 77 10.99 -17.52 -24.46
N ILE A 78 9.68 -17.74 -24.45
CA ILE A 78 8.89 -17.93 -25.67
C ILE A 78 8.49 -16.56 -26.21
N SER A 79 9.06 -16.18 -27.36
CA SER A 79 8.71 -14.93 -28.03
C SER A 79 7.43 -15.04 -28.86
N TYR A 80 6.63 -13.97 -28.85
CA TYR A 80 5.42 -13.82 -29.66
C TYR A 80 5.18 -12.33 -29.95
N LYS A 81 4.46 -12.02 -31.04
CA LYS A 81 4.16 -10.62 -31.42
C LYS A 81 2.78 -10.17 -30.98
N LYS A 82 1.83 -11.09 -30.95
CA LYS A 82 0.43 -10.83 -30.58
C LYS A 82 -0.02 -11.75 -29.45
N PRO A 83 -0.90 -11.31 -28.55
CA PRO A 83 -1.39 -12.15 -27.46
C PRO A 83 -1.99 -13.49 -27.93
N GLU A 84 -2.68 -13.49 -29.07
CA GLU A 84 -3.28 -14.71 -29.64
C GLU A 84 -2.21 -15.72 -30.08
N GLU A 85 -1.08 -15.25 -30.61
CA GLU A 85 0.06 -16.10 -30.93
C GLU A 85 0.68 -16.68 -29.65
N GLY A 86 0.83 -15.86 -28.61
CA GLY A 86 1.32 -16.31 -27.31
C GLY A 86 0.42 -17.38 -26.69
N PHE A 87 -0.90 -17.25 -26.83
CA PHE A 87 -1.85 -18.23 -26.31
C PHE A 87 -1.81 -19.54 -27.12
N LEU A 88 -1.66 -19.47 -28.44
CA LEU A 88 -1.49 -20.66 -29.25
C LEU A 88 -0.22 -21.43 -28.85
N ARG A 89 0.90 -20.71 -28.64
CA ARG A 89 2.16 -21.29 -28.13
C ARG A 89 1.99 -21.91 -26.75
N LEU A 90 1.18 -21.31 -25.88
CA LEU A 90 0.85 -21.91 -24.57
C LEU A 90 0.20 -23.28 -24.75
N LEU A 91 -0.82 -23.38 -25.62
CA LEU A 91 -1.51 -24.64 -25.89
C LEU A 91 -0.59 -25.68 -26.54
N GLU A 92 0.32 -25.28 -27.43
CA GLU A 92 1.33 -26.14 -28.02
C GLU A 92 2.27 -26.73 -26.96
N GLU A 93 2.77 -25.90 -26.03
CA GLU A 93 3.64 -26.35 -24.95
C GLU A 93 2.91 -27.27 -23.95
N MET A 94 1.65 -26.95 -23.64
CA MET A 94 0.79 -27.81 -22.82
C MET A 94 0.55 -29.16 -23.48
N ALA A 95 0.26 -29.20 -24.79
CA ALA A 95 0.04 -30.44 -25.53
C ALA A 95 1.32 -31.28 -25.71
N ARG A 96 2.48 -30.62 -25.79
CA ARG A 96 3.79 -31.27 -25.78
C ARG A 96 4.15 -31.85 -24.41
N GLY A 97 3.45 -31.44 -23.35
CA GLY A 97 3.73 -31.85 -21.99
C GLY A 97 5.02 -31.26 -21.44
N ALA A 98 5.32 -30.00 -21.80
CA ALA A 98 6.45 -29.26 -21.24
C ALA A 98 6.38 -29.25 -19.71
N GLU A 99 7.51 -29.45 -19.04
CA GLU A 99 7.54 -29.52 -17.56
C GLU A 99 7.16 -28.20 -16.90
N VAL A 100 7.53 -27.07 -17.53
CA VAL A 100 7.27 -25.71 -17.04
C VAL A 100 7.01 -24.78 -18.23
N ILE A 101 6.06 -23.86 -18.08
CA ILE A 101 5.71 -22.81 -19.06
C ILE A 101 5.58 -21.49 -18.32
N CYS A 102 6.20 -20.40 -18.80
CA CYS A 102 6.18 -19.11 -18.10
C CYS A 102 5.69 -17.95 -18.96
N GLY A 103 4.93 -17.04 -18.34
CA GLY A 103 4.66 -15.70 -18.86
C GLY A 103 3.95 -15.64 -20.21
N LEU A 104 3.17 -16.66 -20.56
CA LEU A 104 2.34 -16.67 -21.77
C LEU A 104 0.92 -16.18 -21.49
N PRO A 105 0.30 -15.46 -22.45
CA PRO A 105 -1.08 -14.99 -22.30
C PRO A 105 -2.05 -16.17 -22.36
N ILE A 106 -3.15 -16.04 -21.64
CA ILE A 106 -4.19 -17.06 -21.54
C ILE A 106 -5.57 -16.42 -21.75
N PHE A 107 -6.44 -17.12 -22.49
CA PHE A 107 -7.80 -16.66 -22.78
C PHE A 107 -8.81 -17.75 -22.45
N PHE A 108 -9.92 -17.34 -21.84
CA PHE A 108 -11.15 -18.11 -21.77
C PHE A 108 -12.34 -17.17 -21.93
N LEU A 109 -12.53 -16.72 -23.17
CA LEU A 109 -13.52 -15.72 -23.55
C LEU A 109 -14.99 -16.13 -23.42
N PRO A 110 -15.39 -17.42 -23.42
CA PRO A 110 -16.76 -17.81 -23.10
C PRO A 110 -17.25 -17.26 -21.76
N GLU A 111 -16.33 -17.06 -20.80
CA GLU A 111 -16.60 -16.43 -19.51
C GLU A 111 -15.91 -15.05 -19.38
N ASN A 112 -15.57 -14.41 -20.50
CA ASN A 112 -14.98 -13.07 -20.55
C ASN A 112 -13.62 -12.95 -19.82
N MET A 113 -12.87 -14.05 -19.67
CA MET A 113 -11.63 -14.08 -18.89
C MET A 113 -10.37 -14.03 -19.75
N GLN A 114 -9.37 -13.30 -19.27
CA GLN A 114 -8.02 -13.30 -19.83
C GLN A 114 -6.96 -13.06 -18.75
N GLY A 115 -5.70 -13.30 -19.07
CA GLY A 115 -4.58 -12.84 -18.26
C GLY A 115 -3.24 -13.37 -18.73
N ARG A 116 -2.28 -13.39 -17.82
CA ARG A 116 -0.91 -13.87 -18.05
C ARG A 116 -0.44 -14.54 -16.78
N ILE A 117 -0.26 -15.85 -16.85
CA ILE A 117 0.17 -16.67 -15.70
C ILE A 117 1.70 -16.62 -15.64
N ASP A 118 2.24 -16.39 -14.45
CA ASP A 118 3.69 -16.31 -14.27
C ASP A 118 4.35 -17.65 -14.57
N VAL A 119 3.87 -18.73 -13.95
CA VAL A 119 4.35 -20.10 -14.14
C VAL A 119 3.21 -21.10 -14.16
N LEU A 120 3.23 -22.00 -15.14
CA LEU A 120 2.49 -23.26 -15.15
C LEU A 120 3.47 -24.41 -15.02
N GLU A 121 3.26 -25.26 -14.02
CA GLU A 121 4.12 -26.41 -13.76
C GLU A 121 3.33 -27.71 -13.95
N LYS A 122 3.92 -28.66 -14.68
CA LYS A 122 3.30 -29.94 -14.95
C LYS A 122 3.21 -30.79 -13.68
N ARG A 123 2.13 -31.54 -13.58
CA ARG A 123 1.84 -32.51 -12.52
C ARG A 123 1.27 -33.78 -13.13
N THR A 124 1.63 -34.90 -12.53
CA THR A 124 1.07 -36.22 -12.84
C THR A 124 0.07 -36.64 -11.77
N GLY A 125 -0.76 -37.64 -12.06
CA GLY A 125 -1.73 -38.21 -11.11
C GLY A 125 -3.19 -37.96 -11.48
N HIS A 126 -3.44 -36.96 -12.32
CA HIS A 126 -4.75 -36.70 -12.93
C HIS A 126 -4.57 -36.39 -14.40
N ALA A 127 -5.43 -36.97 -15.24
CA ALA A 127 -5.47 -36.70 -16.66
C ALA A 127 -6.19 -35.37 -16.95
N SER A 128 -5.75 -34.72 -18.01
CA SER A 128 -6.37 -33.53 -18.61
C SER A 128 -6.63 -33.79 -20.09
N ILE A 129 -7.21 -32.82 -20.79
CA ILE A 129 -7.34 -32.88 -22.26
C ILE A 129 -5.99 -33.03 -22.98
N PHE A 130 -4.87 -32.71 -22.32
CA PHE A 130 -3.52 -32.79 -22.89
C PHE A 130 -2.82 -34.15 -22.66
N GLY A 131 -3.38 -35.05 -21.84
CA GLY A 131 -2.84 -36.39 -21.56
C GLY A 131 -2.93 -36.79 -20.09
N ASP A 132 -2.11 -37.75 -19.65
CA ASP A 132 -2.07 -38.27 -18.27
C ASP A 132 -1.37 -37.33 -17.25
N TYR A 133 -1.46 -36.03 -17.51
CA TYR A 133 -0.88 -34.95 -16.72
C TYR A 133 -1.78 -33.71 -16.80
N HIS A 134 -1.55 -32.77 -15.88
CA HIS A 134 -2.20 -31.46 -15.82
C HIS A 134 -1.20 -30.39 -15.40
N TYR A 135 -1.61 -29.13 -15.44
CA TYR A 135 -0.79 -27.99 -15.03
C TYR A 135 -1.38 -27.30 -13.80
N VAL A 136 -0.50 -26.95 -12.87
CA VAL A 136 -0.79 -26.12 -11.68
C VAL A 136 -0.19 -24.73 -11.83
N VAL A 137 -0.83 -23.74 -11.22
CA VAL A 137 -0.40 -22.34 -11.26
C VAL A 137 0.62 -22.06 -10.17
N LYS A 138 1.68 -21.30 -10.51
CA LYS A 138 2.51 -20.61 -9.53
C LYS A 138 2.59 -19.12 -9.87
N GLU A 139 2.11 -18.28 -8.96
CA GLU A 139 2.20 -16.82 -9.05
C GLU A 139 3.45 -16.31 -8.34
N ILE A 140 4.18 -15.37 -8.94
CA ILE A 140 5.39 -14.79 -8.37
C ILE A 140 5.04 -13.40 -7.82
N LYS A 141 5.40 -13.14 -6.55
CA LYS A 141 5.17 -11.84 -5.92
C LYS A 141 6.45 -11.28 -5.30
N LEU A 142 6.71 -10.00 -5.59
CA LEU A 142 7.79 -9.24 -4.98
C LEU A 142 7.63 -9.11 -3.46
N SER A 143 6.41 -9.21 -2.95
CA SER A 143 6.09 -9.15 -1.52
C SER A 143 6.61 -10.36 -0.76
N LYS A 144 7.15 -10.12 0.43
CA LYS A 144 7.50 -11.20 1.36
C LYS A 144 6.25 -11.84 1.95
N ASN A 145 5.31 -11.00 2.39
CA ASN A 145 4.07 -11.42 3.01
C ASN A 145 2.97 -11.54 1.96
N ILE A 146 2.41 -12.76 1.80
CA ILE A 146 1.36 -13.01 0.82
C ILE A 146 0.02 -12.48 1.34
N LYS A 147 -0.57 -11.55 0.57
CA LYS A 147 -1.87 -10.94 0.85
C LYS A 147 -3.00 -11.74 0.19
N ASN A 148 -4.21 -11.55 0.70
CA ASN A 148 -5.40 -12.21 0.16
C ASN A 148 -5.62 -11.90 -1.34
N GLU A 149 -5.30 -10.70 -1.80
CA GLU A 149 -5.37 -10.34 -3.23
C GLU A 149 -4.47 -11.23 -4.11
N HIS A 150 -3.26 -11.58 -3.64
CA HIS A 150 -2.35 -12.49 -4.36
C HIS A 150 -2.91 -13.91 -4.42
N ILE A 151 -3.55 -14.35 -3.34
CA ILE A 151 -4.18 -15.67 -3.26
C ILE A 151 -5.39 -15.75 -4.21
N ILE A 152 -6.20 -14.69 -4.27
CA ILE A 152 -7.32 -14.60 -5.23
C ILE A 152 -6.82 -14.57 -6.67
N GLN A 153 -5.69 -13.93 -6.98
CA GLN A 153 -5.07 -14.00 -8.31
C GLN A 153 -4.68 -15.42 -8.68
N GLY A 154 -4.00 -16.14 -7.78
CA GLY A 154 -3.66 -17.56 -7.98
C GLY A 154 -4.90 -18.44 -8.18
N ALA A 155 -5.93 -18.27 -7.34
CA ALA A 155 -7.19 -18.99 -7.48
C ALA A 155 -7.91 -18.68 -8.81
N PHE A 156 -7.93 -17.42 -9.24
CA PHE A 156 -8.49 -17.01 -10.54
C PHE A 156 -7.80 -17.75 -11.69
N TYR A 157 -6.48 -17.79 -11.71
CA TYR A 157 -5.74 -18.50 -12.75
C TYR A 157 -5.92 -20.02 -12.68
N THR A 158 -6.06 -20.60 -11.49
CA THR A 158 -6.38 -22.03 -11.30
C THR A 158 -7.76 -22.37 -11.88
N TYR A 159 -8.76 -21.52 -11.64
CA TYR A 159 -10.07 -21.65 -12.26
C TYR A 159 -9.98 -21.56 -13.79
N LEU A 160 -9.27 -20.55 -14.30
CA LEU A 160 -9.13 -20.28 -15.73
C LEU A 160 -8.43 -21.44 -16.44
N ILE A 161 -7.28 -21.90 -15.96
CA ILE A 161 -6.56 -23.04 -16.56
C ILE A 161 -7.41 -24.32 -16.48
N GLY A 162 -8.19 -24.50 -15.42
CA GLY A 162 -9.11 -25.62 -15.26
C GLY A 162 -10.16 -25.72 -16.36
N LYS A 163 -10.64 -24.58 -16.87
CA LYS A 163 -11.57 -24.52 -18.02
C LYS A 163 -10.92 -24.92 -19.34
N ILE A 164 -9.62 -24.72 -19.47
CA ILE A 164 -8.88 -25.00 -20.70
C ILE A 164 -8.45 -26.46 -20.74
N GLN A 165 -7.85 -26.95 -19.64
CA GLN A 165 -7.30 -28.29 -19.56
C GLN A 165 -8.34 -29.37 -19.20
N GLU A 166 -9.58 -28.98 -18.89
CA GLU A 166 -10.69 -29.87 -18.48
C GLU A 166 -10.43 -30.63 -17.17
N TYR A 167 -9.52 -30.12 -16.35
CA TYR A 167 -9.25 -30.58 -15.00
C TYR A 167 -8.95 -29.37 -14.13
N LEU A 168 -9.72 -29.20 -13.05
CA LEU A 168 -9.52 -28.13 -12.08
C LEU A 168 -8.51 -28.60 -11.03
N PRO A 169 -7.31 -27.99 -10.95
CA PRO A 169 -6.33 -28.36 -9.93
C PRO A 169 -6.85 -28.10 -8.52
N GLU A 170 -6.54 -29.00 -7.58
CA GLU A 170 -6.92 -28.87 -6.17
C GLU A 170 -6.12 -27.77 -5.44
N GLU A 171 -4.92 -27.47 -5.95
CA GLU A 171 -3.92 -26.61 -5.32
C GLU A 171 -3.28 -25.66 -6.33
N PHE A 172 -2.77 -24.55 -5.81
CA PHE A 172 -1.93 -23.60 -6.53
C PHE A 172 -0.90 -22.99 -5.57
N PHE A 173 0.08 -22.29 -6.13
CA PHE A 173 1.23 -21.83 -5.37
C PHE A 173 1.45 -20.33 -5.54
N VAL A 174 1.99 -19.70 -4.50
CA VAL A 174 2.53 -18.34 -4.57
C VAL A 174 3.99 -18.39 -4.12
N ILE A 175 4.88 -17.86 -4.97
CA ILE A 175 6.30 -17.72 -4.68
C ILE A 175 6.53 -16.30 -4.18
N ASN A 176 7.02 -16.18 -2.94
CA ASN A 176 7.32 -14.89 -2.33
C ASN A 176 8.72 -14.38 -2.74
N ARG A 177 9.04 -13.17 -2.27
CA ARG A 177 10.34 -12.53 -2.47
C ARG A 177 11.55 -13.39 -2.12
N ASP A 178 11.43 -14.19 -1.07
CA ASP A 178 12.51 -14.99 -0.50
C ASP A 178 12.63 -16.36 -1.22
N TYR A 179 11.95 -16.52 -2.37
CA TYR A 179 11.87 -17.72 -3.20
C TYR A 179 11.13 -18.89 -2.54
N GLU A 180 10.45 -18.63 -1.42
CA GLU A 180 9.65 -19.60 -0.71
C GLU A 180 8.33 -19.81 -1.44
N GLU A 181 7.96 -21.06 -1.61
CA GLU A 181 6.74 -21.47 -2.30
C GLU A 181 5.69 -21.85 -1.26
N GLN A 182 4.57 -21.14 -1.27
CA GLN A 182 3.43 -21.41 -0.39
C GLN A 182 2.31 -22.07 -1.19
N GLU A 183 1.81 -23.18 -0.69
CA GLU A 183 0.71 -23.95 -1.26
C GLU A 183 -0.64 -23.48 -0.71
N TYR A 184 -1.63 -23.37 -1.59
CA TYR A 184 -2.99 -23.00 -1.26
C TYR A 184 -3.98 -23.96 -1.90
N ARG A 185 -4.97 -24.41 -1.13
CA ARG A 185 -6.06 -25.24 -1.63
C ARG A 185 -7.11 -24.37 -2.29
N TYR A 186 -7.38 -24.63 -3.58
CA TYR A 186 -8.35 -23.87 -4.37
C TYR A 186 -9.73 -23.78 -3.70
N ARG A 187 -10.20 -24.90 -3.13
CA ARG A 187 -11.51 -25.01 -2.51
C ARG A 187 -11.75 -24.02 -1.36
N ASP A 188 -10.69 -23.60 -0.66
CA ASP A 188 -10.80 -22.65 0.45
C ASP A 188 -11.13 -21.22 -0.04
N TYR A 189 -10.86 -20.93 -1.32
CA TYR A 189 -11.04 -19.60 -1.94
C TYR A 189 -12.13 -19.56 -3.00
N GLU A 190 -12.65 -20.71 -3.43
CA GLU A 190 -13.63 -20.85 -4.52
C GLU A 190 -14.86 -19.93 -4.33
N ALA A 191 -15.48 -19.94 -3.16
CA ALA A 191 -16.67 -19.13 -2.89
C ALA A 191 -16.39 -17.62 -2.94
N GLY A 192 -15.21 -17.20 -2.45
CA GLY A 192 -14.76 -15.82 -2.50
C GLY A 192 -14.47 -15.38 -3.94
N LEU A 193 -13.75 -16.22 -4.68
CA LEU A 193 -13.45 -16.01 -6.10
C LEU A 193 -14.72 -15.90 -6.95
N ALA A 194 -15.67 -16.82 -6.79
CA ALA A 194 -16.93 -16.79 -7.54
C ALA A 194 -17.72 -15.50 -7.28
N LYS A 195 -17.73 -15.03 -6.02
CA LYS A 195 -18.33 -13.75 -5.65
C LYS A 195 -17.60 -12.57 -6.30
N ALA A 196 -16.26 -12.60 -6.32
CA ALA A 196 -15.43 -11.57 -6.92
C ALA A 196 -15.63 -11.50 -8.45
N ILE A 197 -15.59 -12.63 -9.15
CA ILE A 197 -15.87 -12.73 -10.59
C ILE A 197 -17.24 -12.14 -10.91
N LYS A 198 -18.30 -12.58 -10.21
CA LYS A 198 -19.66 -12.09 -10.44
C LYS A 198 -19.80 -10.59 -10.18
N GLY A 199 -19.19 -10.10 -9.10
CA GLY A 199 -19.23 -8.69 -8.72
C GLY A 199 -18.46 -7.81 -9.69
N THR A 200 -17.25 -8.22 -10.07
CA THR A 200 -16.46 -7.52 -11.11
C THR A 200 -17.22 -7.48 -12.43
N GLN A 201 -17.82 -8.59 -12.88
CA GLN A 201 -18.62 -8.60 -14.10
C GLN A 201 -19.84 -7.67 -13.98
N ALA A 202 -20.54 -7.64 -12.84
CA ALA A 202 -21.66 -6.73 -12.63
C ALA A 202 -21.25 -5.25 -12.72
N ILE A 203 -20.04 -4.90 -12.25
CA ILE A 203 -19.46 -3.57 -12.40
C ILE A 203 -19.18 -3.28 -13.88
N LEU A 204 -18.48 -4.18 -14.57
CA LEU A 204 -18.13 -4.03 -15.99
C LEU A 204 -19.37 -3.93 -16.89
N ASP A 205 -20.46 -4.62 -16.55
CA ASP A 205 -21.76 -4.54 -17.24
C ASP A 205 -22.53 -3.25 -16.90
N GLY A 206 -22.05 -2.43 -15.96
CA GLY A 206 -22.73 -1.23 -15.47
C GLY A 206 -23.98 -1.51 -14.62
N THR A 207 -24.22 -2.77 -14.25
CA THR A 207 -25.37 -3.18 -13.42
C THR A 207 -25.12 -2.92 -11.93
N GLU A 208 -23.85 -2.85 -11.52
CA GLU A 208 -23.42 -2.41 -10.19
C GLU A 208 -22.51 -1.18 -10.30
N VAL A 209 -22.87 -0.11 -9.59
CA VAL A 209 -22.07 1.13 -9.54
C VAL A 209 -21.50 1.30 -8.13
N PRO A 210 -20.24 0.93 -7.88
CA PRO A 210 -19.61 1.11 -6.58
C PRO A 210 -19.48 2.59 -6.25
N THR A 211 -19.38 2.90 -4.96
CA THR A 211 -19.26 4.29 -4.48
C THR A 211 -17.85 4.59 -4.00
N PRO A 212 -17.33 5.82 -4.23
CA PRO A 212 -15.95 6.18 -3.89
C PRO A 212 -15.70 6.11 -2.39
N THR A 213 -14.63 5.44 -1.97
CA THR A 213 -14.19 5.41 -0.57
C THR A 213 -12.94 6.25 -0.44
N TYR A 214 -12.95 7.24 0.46
CA TYR A 214 -11.79 8.09 0.71
C TYR A 214 -10.59 7.22 1.14
N ASN A 215 -9.46 7.37 0.44
CA ASN A 215 -8.27 6.53 0.52
C ASN A 215 -8.51 5.03 0.28
N GLY A 216 -9.54 4.69 -0.50
CA GLY A 216 -9.90 3.29 -0.82
C GLY A 216 -9.74 2.91 -2.29
N ALA A 217 -9.24 3.79 -3.14
CA ALA A 217 -8.89 3.46 -4.53
C ALA A 217 -7.42 3.05 -4.64
N GLU A 218 -7.12 2.18 -5.59
CA GLU A 218 -5.75 1.87 -6.01
C GLU A 218 -5.26 2.88 -7.04
N TRP A 219 -3.93 2.99 -7.17
CA TRP A 219 -3.34 3.75 -8.27
C TRP A 219 -3.76 3.14 -9.63
N PRO A 220 -4.08 3.94 -10.66
CA PRO A 220 -3.93 5.40 -10.77
C PRO A 220 -5.20 6.21 -10.46
N TRP A 221 -6.09 5.74 -9.58
CA TRP A 221 -7.40 6.36 -9.38
C TRP A 221 -7.57 7.01 -7.99
N GLN A 222 -6.48 7.19 -7.25
CA GLN A 222 -6.50 7.64 -5.86
C GLN A 222 -7.02 9.08 -5.75
N THR A 223 -6.44 10.02 -6.52
CA THR A 223 -6.86 11.42 -6.48
C THR A 223 -8.30 11.59 -6.93
N TYR A 224 -8.68 10.93 -8.02
CA TYR A 224 -10.04 11.00 -8.56
C TYR A 224 -11.05 10.44 -7.54
N CYS A 225 -10.80 9.27 -6.98
CA CYS A 225 -11.67 8.66 -5.96
C CYS A 225 -11.83 9.55 -4.73
N ASN A 226 -10.72 10.11 -4.21
CA ASN A 226 -10.76 11.02 -3.08
C ASN A 226 -11.58 12.27 -3.38
N HIS A 227 -11.43 12.86 -4.57
CA HIS A 227 -12.25 13.98 -5.01
C HIS A 227 -13.73 13.60 -5.09
N GLN A 228 -14.09 12.42 -5.61
CA GLN A 228 -15.49 11.99 -5.66
C GLN A 228 -16.05 11.73 -4.26
N ALA A 229 -15.29 11.14 -3.34
CA ALA A 229 -15.68 10.96 -1.95
C ALA A 229 -15.94 12.31 -1.26
N LEU A 230 -15.06 13.29 -1.48
CA LEU A 230 -15.23 14.68 -0.99
C LEU A 230 -16.48 15.34 -1.56
N LYS A 231 -16.68 15.28 -2.88
CA LYS A 231 -17.84 15.84 -3.59
C LYS A 231 -19.15 15.25 -3.07
N ASN A 232 -19.16 13.94 -2.84
CA ASN A 232 -20.34 13.21 -2.35
C ASN A 232 -20.56 13.37 -0.84
N ARG A 233 -19.59 13.96 -0.13
CA ARG A 233 -19.55 14.05 1.33
C ARG A 233 -19.69 12.67 1.96
N ASP A 234 -19.03 11.70 1.34
CA ASP A 234 -19.14 10.27 1.63
C ASP A 234 -18.82 10.00 3.10
N VAL A 235 -19.49 9.00 3.67
CA VAL A 235 -19.29 8.61 5.08
C VAL A 235 -17.83 8.20 5.38
N SER A 236 -17.09 7.73 4.37
CA SER A 236 -15.66 7.38 4.49
C SER A 236 -14.73 8.56 4.80
N LEU A 237 -15.19 9.81 4.64
CA LEU A 237 -14.44 11.00 5.07
C LEU A 237 -14.23 11.04 6.59
N VAL A 238 -15.03 10.31 7.38
CA VAL A 238 -14.79 10.15 8.81
C VAL A 238 -13.62 9.18 8.99
N GLY A 239 -12.47 9.68 9.46
CA GLY A 239 -11.28 8.84 9.64
C GLY A 239 -11.57 7.52 10.38
N LYS A 240 -10.94 6.43 9.92
CA LYS A 240 -11.17 5.02 10.30
C LYS A 240 -12.43 4.35 9.71
N VAL A 241 -13.20 5.02 8.86
CA VAL A 241 -14.26 4.38 8.07
C VAL A 241 -13.67 3.84 6.76
N GLY A 242 -13.13 2.61 6.80
CA GLY A 242 -12.66 1.89 5.60
C GLY A 242 -13.81 1.22 4.82
N PRO A 243 -13.51 0.54 3.69
CA PRO A 243 -14.53 -0.02 2.77
C PRO A 243 -15.57 -0.91 3.47
N LYS A 244 -15.14 -1.86 4.31
CA LYS A 244 -16.04 -2.75 5.05
C LYS A 244 -16.98 -2.01 6.00
N MET A 245 -16.46 -1.04 6.75
CA MET A 245 -17.27 -0.24 7.68
C MET A 245 -18.25 0.66 6.91
N LYS A 246 -17.80 1.24 5.80
CA LYS A 246 -18.65 2.02 4.89
C LYS A 246 -19.84 1.20 4.40
N THR A 247 -19.61 -0.02 3.88
CA THR A 247 -20.70 -0.89 3.41
C THR A 247 -21.74 -1.14 4.49
N ASN A 248 -21.29 -1.43 5.72
CA ASN A 248 -22.19 -1.65 6.85
C ASN A 248 -22.97 -0.38 7.23
N LEU A 249 -22.32 0.79 7.22
CA LEU A 249 -22.95 2.09 7.52
C LEU A 249 -24.02 2.45 6.47
N VAL A 250 -23.69 2.29 5.18
CA VAL A 250 -24.60 2.56 4.07
C VAL A 250 -25.83 1.66 4.12
N ALA A 251 -25.66 0.37 4.47
CA ALA A 251 -26.76 -0.57 4.66
C ALA A 251 -27.74 -0.15 5.78
N HIS A 252 -27.29 0.67 6.72
CA HIS A 252 -28.11 1.23 7.81
C HIS A 252 -28.52 2.69 7.55
N GLY A 253 -28.35 3.19 6.32
CA GLY A 253 -28.77 4.53 5.91
C GLY A 253 -27.75 5.65 6.15
N PHE A 254 -26.58 5.36 6.72
CA PHE A 254 -25.51 6.34 6.91
C PHE A 254 -24.62 6.41 5.67
N LYS A 255 -24.95 7.31 4.74
CA LYS A 255 -24.27 7.43 3.43
C LYS A 255 -23.28 8.58 3.40
N LYS A 256 -23.54 9.63 4.18
CA LYS A 256 -22.78 10.87 4.21
C LYS A 256 -22.22 11.13 5.60
N ILE A 257 -21.16 11.93 5.64
CA ILE A 257 -20.58 12.43 6.89
C ILE A 257 -21.60 13.14 7.79
N TRP A 258 -22.61 13.80 7.19
CA TRP A 258 -23.68 14.46 7.93
C TRP A 258 -24.55 13.50 8.71
N ASP A 259 -24.83 12.34 8.14
CA ASP A 259 -25.67 11.31 8.76
C ASP A 259 -25.02 10.86 10.08
N ILE A 260 -23.69 10.71 10.09
CA ILE A 260 -22.91 10.41 11.30
C ILE A 260 -22.89 11.60 12.27
N SER A 261 -22.67 12.82 11.78
CA SER A 261 -22.56 14.01 12.65
C SER A 261 -23.84 14.29 13.46
N SER A 262 -24.99 13.91 12.90
CA SER A 262 -26.33 14.08 13.48
C SER A 262 -26.87 12.82 14.14
N ALA A 263 -26.16 11.68 14.06
CA ALA A 263 -26.59 10.42 14.64
C ALA A 263 -26.55 10.43 16.18
N LYS A 264 -27.36 9.55 16.77
CA LYS A 264 -27.19 9.12 18.16
C LYS A 264 -26.31 7.88 18.22
N ALA A 265 -25.60 7.69 19.33
CA ALA A 265 -24.70 6.55 19.49
C ALA A 265 -25.46 5.21 19.42
N GLU A 266 -26.70 5.18 19.90
CA GLU A 266 -27.57 4.00 19.86
C GLU A 266 -27.90 3.55 18.44
N ASP A 267 -28.02 4.50 17.50
CA ASP A 267 -28.32 4.17 16.10
C ASP A 267 -27.09 3.60 15.39
N LEU A 268 -25.90 4.16 15.63
CA LEU A 268 -24.66 3.63 15.07
C LEU A 268 -24.30 2.25 15.64
N ARG A 269 -24.69 1.96 16.88
CA ARG A 269 -24.47 0.64 17.52
C ARG A 269 -25.28 -0.49 16.90
N LYS A 270 -26.31 -0.19 16.10
CA LYS A 270 -27.03 -1.19 15.32
C LYS A 270 -26.17 -1.72 14.16
N VAL A 271 -25.16 -0.95 13.75
CA VAL A 271 -24.22 -1.32 12.69
C VAL A 271 -23.18 -2.31 13.23
N SER A 272 -23.05 -3.46 12.57
CA SER A 272 -22.08 -4.50 12.95
C SER A 272 -20.65 -3.96 13.03
N GLY A 273 -19.97 -4.24 14.14
CA GLY A 273 -18.61 -3.79 14.43
C GLY A 273 -18.49 -2.44 15.15
N ILE A 274 -19.59 -1.72 15.38
CA ILE A 274 -19.57 -0.42 16.07
C ILE A 274 -20.02 -0.56 17.53
N ARG A 275 -19.08 -0.34 18.45
CA ARG A 275 -19.34 -0.27 19.90
C ARG A 275 -19.61 1.17 20.33
N GLN A 276 -20.09 1.36 21.57
CA GLN A 276 -20.40 2.68 22.15
C GLN A 276 -19.26 3.70 21.96
N THR A 277 -18.04 3.36 22.38
CA THR A 277 -16.88 4.25 22.29
C THR A 277 -16.48 4.56 20.84
N THR A 278 -16.69 3.62 19.91
CA THR A 278 -16.46 3.85 18.47
C THR A 278 -17.51 4.79 17.90
N ALA A 279 -18.78 4.59 18.23
CA ALA A 279 -19.88 5.45 17.79
C ALA A 279 -19.65 6.91 18.22
N GLU A 280 -19.32 7.14 19.48
CA GLU A 280 -19.03 8.48 20.03
C GLU A 280 -17.87 9.14 19.29
N LYS A 281 -16.76 8.40 19.06
CA LYS A 281 -15.60 8.92 18.32
C LYS A 281 -15.95 9.27 16.87
N LEU A 282 -16.75 8.44 16.18
CA LEU A 282 -17.20 8.70 14.82
C LEU A 282 -18.08 9.96 14.75
N ILE A 283 -19.03 10.11 15.69
CA ILE A 283 -19.90 11.29 15.78
C ILE A 283 -19.07 12.56 15.99
N LEU A 284 -18.12 12.54 16.94
CA LEU A 284 -17.27 13.69 17.24
C LEU A 284 -16.41 14.10 16.04
N ARG A 285 -15.79 13.12 15.35
CA ARG A 285 -15.01 13.37 14.12
C ARG A 285 -15.87 13.97 13.02
N ALA A 286 -17.03 13.38 12.77
CA ALA A 286 -17.96 13.89 11.77
C ALA A 286 -18.42 15.32 12.09
N ARG A 287 -18.63 15.65 13.38
CA ARG A 287 -18.99 17.00 13.82
C ARG A 287 -17.84 17.99 13.63
N ALA A 288 -16.61 17.61 14.00
CA ALA A 288 -15.42 18.46 13.82
C ALA A 288 -15.24 18.82 12.35
N ILE A 289 -15.24 17.81 11.47
CA ILE A 289 -15.13 18.00 10.01
C ILE A 289 -16.30 18.85 9.48
N ARG A 290 -17.53 18.59 9.93
CA ARG A 290 -18.72 19.34 9.50
C ARG A 290 -18.66 20.82 9.78
N LYS A 291 -18.28 21.16 11.00
CA LYS A 291 -18.22 22.54 11.45
C LYS A 291 -16.91 23.22 11.06
N ARG A 292 -15.92 22.44 10.64
CA ARG A 292 -14.52 22.85 10.53
C ARG A 292 -14.00 23.44 11.84
N GLU A 293 -14.39 22.81 12.94
CA GLU A 293 -14.07 23.25 14.29
C GLU A 293 -13.32 22.15 15.04
N LEU A 294 -12.32 22.58 15.80
CA LEU A 294 -11.61 21.74 16.75
C LEU A 294 -12.52 21.43 17.95
N ILE A 295 -12.53 20.18 18.42
CA ILE A 295 -13.25 19.78 19.63
C ILE A 295 -12.24 19.37 20.71
N LEU A 296 -12.26 20.07 21.85
CA LEU A 296 -11.46 19.72 23.03
C LEU A 296 -12.07 18.49 23.74
N LEU A 297 -11.25 17.48 23.97
CA LEU A 297 -11.58 16.25 24.69
C LEU A 297 -10.97 16.21 26.09
N ASP A 298 -9.65 16.41 26.19
CA ASP A 298 -8.89 16.28 27.42
C ASP A 298 -7.75 17.29 27.46
N ARG A 299 -7.99 18.45 28.08
CA ARG A 299 -6.95 19.48 28.24
C ARG A 299 -5.77 18.97 29.07
N SER A 300 -6.00 18.03 30.00
CA SER A 300 -4.93 17.51 30.87
C SER A 300 -3.87 16.69 30.12
N ALA A 301 -4.13 16.33 28.86
CA ALA A 301 -3.16 15.69 27.98
C ALA A 301 -2.05 16.65 27.50
N LEU A 302 -2.27 17.97 27.55
CA LEU A 302 -1.35 19.00 27.08
C LEU A 302 -0.29 19.30 28.14
N LYS A 303 0.58 18.32 28.41
CA LYS A 303 1.69 18.45 29.35
C LYS A 303 3.00 18.32 28.60
N PHE A 304 3.82 19.36 28.70
CA PHE A 304 5.12 19.46 28.04
C PHE A 304 6.20 19.69 29.09
N PRO A 305 7.33 18.98 29.03
CA PRO A 305 8.44 19.23 29.94
C PRO A 305 9.09 20.59 29.61
N GLU A 306 9.45 21.34 30.66
CA GLU A 306 10.23 22.55 30.52
C GLU A 306 11.71 22.17 30.37
N LYS A 307 12.23 22.33 29.15
CA LYS A 307 13.61 21.99 28.77
C LYS A 307 14.24 23.15 28.01
N SER A 308 15.51 23.43 28.28
CA SER A 308 16.26 24.48 27.59
C SER A 308 16.55 24.15 26.12
N THR A 309 16.53 22.86 25.77
CA THR A 309 16.71 22.36 24.41
C THR A 309 15.50 21.52 23.98
N GLU A 310 14.91 21.86 22.83
CA GLU A 310 13.87 21.06 22.19
C GLU A 310 14.40 20.52 20.87
N ILE A 311 14.16 19.24 20.61
CA ILE A 311 14.59 18.56 19.38
C ILE A 311 13.34 18.01 18.70
N PHE A 312 13.11 18.39 17.44
CA PHE A 312 12.04 17.82 16.63
C PHE A 312 12.67 16.85 15.65
N LEU A 313 12.28 15.59 15.74
CA LEU A 313 12.91 14.46 15.05
C LEU A 313 11.98 13.93 13.98
N ASP A 314 12.53 13.72 12.78
CA ASP A 314 11.89 13.00 11.69
C ASP A 314 12.90 12.09 10.97
N LEU A 315 12.43 10.97 10.43
CA LEU A 315 13.27 9.95 9.77
C LEU A 315 12.71 9.62 8.39
N GLU A 316 13.61 9.53 7.40
CA GLU A 316 13.29 8.94 6.10
C GLU A 316 13.95 7.57 5.96
N GLY A 317 13.15 6.59 5.54
CA GLY A 317 13.61 5.25 5.28
C GLY A 317 12.96 4.63 4.05
N THR A 318 13.39 3.41 3.72
CA THR A 318 12.83 2.63 2.61
C THR A 318 11.66 1.73 3.02
N ASP A 319 11.33 1.71 4.31
CA ASP A 319 10.17 0.98 4.86
C ASP A 319 8.89 1.76 4.64
N GLN A 320 7.81 1.04 4.32
CA GLN A 320 6.47 1.59 4.31
C GLN A 320 5.71 1.21 5.60
N PRO A 321 5.00 2.16 6.25
CA PRO A 321 4.09 1.81 7.35
C PRO A 321 2.95 0.89 6.88
N GLY A 322 2.82 -0.30 7.49
CA GLY A 322 1.75 -1.26 7.19
C GLY A 322 2.03 -2.19 6.00
N HIS A 323 3.20 -2.03 5.39
CA HIS A 323 3.75 -2.94 4.40
C HIS A 323 5.15 -3.30 4.90
N GLU A 324 5.32 -4.51 5.45
CA GLU A 324 6.65 -5.09 5.68
C GLU A 324 7.27 -5.47 4.32
N ASP A 325 7.45 -4.47 3.48
CA ASP A 325 7.87 -4.57 2.11
C ASP A 325 9.01 -3.57 1.95
N GLU A 326 10.00 -3.75 1.10
CA GLU A 326 10.31 -4.79 0.12
C GLU A 326 11.74 -4.55 -0.40
N MET A 327 12.45 -3.57 0.17
CA MET A 327 13.66 -2.92 -0.32
C MET A 327 14.57 -2.83 0.89
N GLY A 328 15.72 -3.53 0.92
CA GLY A 328 16.58 -3.69 2.10
C GLY A 328 16.50 -2.50 3.06
N GLN A 329 15.88 -2.73 4.22
CA GLN A 329 15.45 -1.71 5.16
C GLN A 329 16.62 -0.80 5.52
N VAL A 330 16.55 0.45 5.08
CA VAL A 330 17.53 1.48 5.44
C VAL A 330 16.78 2.75 5.85
N ASP A 331 17.18 3.32 6.96
CA ASP A 331 16.95 4.70 7.34
C ASP A 331 18.10 5.51 6.74
N TYR A 332 17.79 6.31 5.72
CA TYR A 332 18.81 7.03 4.96
C TYR A 332 18.94 8.51 5.34
N LEU A 333 18.02 9.02 6.15
CA LEU A 333 18.08 10.37 6.70
C LEU A 333 17.46 10.40 8.10
N ILE A 334 18.21 10.96 9.06
CA ILE A 334 17.72 11.39 10.36
C ILE A 334 17.82 12.91 10.38
N GLY A 335 16.68 13.60 10.41
CA GLY A 335 16.64 15.05 10.55
C GLY A 335 16.30 15.46 11.96
N ILE A 336 16.97 16.51 12.44
CA ILE A 336 16.59 17.17 13.67
C ILE A 336 16.51 18.69 13.49
N LEU A 337 15.40 19.28 13.91
CA LEU A 337 15.33 20.71 14.19
C LEU A 337 15.62 20.92 15.67
N ILE A 338 16.71 21.59 15.99
CA ILE A 338 17.09 21.90 17.37
C ILE A 338 16.66 23.33 17.67
N ARG A 339 15.82 23.50 18.68
CA ARG A 339 15.50 24.81 19.25
C ARG A 339 16.18 24.96 20.61
N LYS A 340 17.06 25.94 20.73
CA LYS A 340 17.71 26.30 22.00
C LYS A 340 17.65 27.81 22.19
N ASN A 341 17.08 28.26 23.31
CA ASN A 341 16.93 29.68 23.66
C ASN A 341 16.31 30.52 22.51
N GLY A 342 15.31 29.97 21.82
CA GLY A 342 14.61 30.64 20.72
C GLY A 342 15.35 30.66 19.37
N THR A 343 16.57 30.10 19.30
CA THR A 343 17.29 29.90 18.03
C THR A 343 17.03 28.49 17.51
N GLU A 344 16.67 28.39 16.23
CA GLU A 344 16.38 27.11 15.56
C GLU A 344 17.47 26.80 14.54
N ASN A 345 17.96 25.56 14.54
CA ASN A 345 18.91 25.06 13.56
C ASN A 345 18.56 23.63 13.16
N TYR A 346 18.26 23.42 11.89
CA TYR A 346 18.09 22.10 11.33
C TYR A 346 19.44 21.43 11.06
N ARG A 347 19.53 20.12 11.31
CA ARG A 347 20.70 19.30 11.03
C ARG A 347 20.26 17.94 10.46
N PRO A 348 20.58 17.65 9.20
CA PRO A 348 20.42 16.32 8.64
C PRO A 348 21.63 15.43 8.93
N PHE A 349 21.38 14.16 9.19
CA PHE A 349 22.37 13.08 9.14
C PHE A 349 21.94 12.15 8.02
N THR A 350 22.79 11.95 7.00
CA THR A 350 22.40 11.19 5.79
C THR A 350 23.32 10.01 5.51
N ALA A 351 22.74 8.89 5.08
CA ALA A 351 23.45 7.74 4.54
C ALA A 351 23.37 7.77 3.01
N HIS A 352 24.45 8.15 2.32
CA HIS A 352 24.46 8.25 0.86
C HIS A 352 24.37 6.89 0.16
N ARG A 353 24.76 5.80 0.85
CA ARG A 353 24.64 4.42 0.40
C ARG A 353 24.00 3.58 1.51
N LEU A 354 23.44 2.42 1.15
CA LEU A 354 22.82 1.50 2.11
C LEU A 354 23.79 1.11 3.24
N GLN A 355 25.06 0.86 2.91
CA GLN A 355 26.07 0.50 3.91
C GLN A 355 26.47 1.63 4.87
N ASP A 356 26.09 2.89 4.59
CA ASP A 356 26.50 4.06 5.36
C ASP A 356 25.57 4.34 6.56
N GLU A 357 24.42 3.65 6.65
CA GLU A 357 23.40 3.83 7.71
C GLU A 357 24.00 3.72 9.13
N GLY A 358 24.87 2.75 9.37
CA GLY A 358 25.52 2.59 10.68
C GLY A 358 26.47 3.73 11.03
N SER A 359 27.12 4.33 10.03
CA SER A 359 27.98 5.51 10.23
C SER A 359 27.14 6.74 10.54
N MET A 360 26.07 6.96 9.76
CA MET A 360 25.10 8.02 9.96
C MET A 360 24.51 7.96 11.37
N PHE A 361 24.05 6.79 11.81
CA PHE A 361 23.44 6.61 13.12
C PHE A 361 24.43 6.85 14.27
N ARG A 362 25.68 6.39 14.14
CA ARG A 362 26.73 6.71 15.14
C ARG A 362 27.04 8.20 15.21
N GLU A 363 27.03 8.91 14.08
CA GLU A 363 27.21 10.37 14.07
C GLU A 363 26.06 11.07 14.81
N PHE A 364 24.83 10.66 14.54
CA PHE A 364 23.65 11.16 15.26
C PHE A 364 23.74 10.90 16.76
N MET A 365 24.11 9.68 17.18
CA MET A 365 24.29 9.36 18.60
C MET A 365 25.41 10.19 19.25
N ALA A 366 26.55 10.36 18.58
CA ALA A 366 27.64 11.21 19.05
C ALA A 366 27.23 12.69 19.18
N PHE A 367 26.29 13.15 18.35
CA PHE A 367 25.68 14.47 18.50
C PHE A 367 24.75 14.54 19.72
N MET A 368 23.91 13.52 19.91
CA MET A 368 22.96 13.44 21.03
C MET A 368 23.66 13.36 22.40
N HIS A 369 24.82 12.68 22.48
CA HIS A 369 25.66 12.64 23.68
C HIS A 369 26.13 14.02 24.17
N LYS A 370 26.15 15.02 23.29
CA LYS A 370 26.58 16.39 23.62
C LYS A 370 25.42 17.29 24.03
N GLN A 371 24.19 16.81 23.94
CA GLN A 371 23.01 17.59 24.30
C GLN A 371 22.77 17.51 25.81
N GLU A 372 22.39 18.64 26.38
CA GLU A 372 22.06 18.78 27.79
C GLU A 372 20.65 19.33 27.92
N ASP A 373 19.93 18.86 28.95
CA ASP A 373 18.59 19.32 29.31
C ASP A 373 17.64 19.43 28.09
N TYR A 374 17.42 18.29 27.43
CA TYR A 374 16.62 18.21 26.20
C TYR A 374 15.34 17.38 26.33
N VAL A 375 14.45 17.60 25.36
CA VAL A 375 13.29 16.76 25.03
C VAL A 375 13.26 16.52 23.53
N ILE A 376 12.81 15.34 23.10
CA ILE A 376 12.66 14.98 21.69
C ILE A 376 11.17 14.88 21.37
N TYR A 377 10.68 15.64 20.41
CA TYR A 377 9.33 15.56 19.89
C TYR A 377 9.33 14.88 18.52
N HIS A 378 8.36 14.02 18.30
CA HIS A 378 8.22 13.30 17.03
C HIS A 378 6.73 13.05 16.73
N TRP A 379 6.43 12.59 15.51
CA TRP A 379 5.06 12.40 15.05
C TRP A 379 4.72 10.93 14.83
N HIS A 380 3.97 10.34 15.77
CA HIS A 380 3.50 8.96 15.72
C HIS A 380 4.60 7.92 16.04
N ASN A 381 4.32 6.63 15.87
CA ASN A 381 5.17 5.55 16.36
C ASN A 381 6.41 5.26 15.50
N TYR A 382 6.49 5.79 14.27
CA TYR A 382 7.49 5.36 13.27
C TYR A 382 8.91 5.67 13.76
N GLU A 383 9.20 6.92 14.11
CA GLU A 383 10.53 7.36 14.58
C GLU A 383 10.99 6.57 15.80
N ARG A 384 10.11 6.38 16.79
CA ARG A 384 10.46 5.63 18.01
C ARG A 384 10.80 4.17 17.70
N TRP A 385 10.07 3.55 16.78
CA TRP A 385 10.32 2.17 16.36
C TRP A 385 11.65 2.07 15.59
N HIS A 386 11.87 2.94 14.59
CA HIS A 386 13.10 2.95 13.80
C HIS A 386 14.34 3.25 14.64
N ILE A 387 14.28 4.21 15.56
CA ILE A 387 15.39 4.48 16.50
C ILE A 387 15.74 3.23 17.33
N LYS A 388 14.74 2.44 17.75
CA LYS A 388 14.98 1.17 18.44
C LYS A 388 15.64 0.15 17.53
N GLN A 389 15.16 0.01 16.29
CA GLN A 389 15.73 -0.92 15.30
C GLN A 389 17.18 -0.55 14.94
N LEU A 390 17.49 0.73 14.76
CA LEU A 390 18.85 1.22 14.54
C LEU A 390 19.76 0.92 15.75
N GLY A 391 19.26 1.12 16.97
CA GLY A 391 19.96 0.74 18.20
C GLY A 391 20.34 -0.73 18.23
N GLU A 392 19.38 -1.62 17.95
CA GLU A 392 19.59 -3.08 17.88
C GLU A 392 20.57 -3.45 16.75
N ARG A 393 20.36 -2.92 15.54
CA ARG A 393 21.14 -3.24 14.34
C ARG A 393 22.62 -2.84 14.46
N TYR A 394 22.90 -1.73 15.16
CA TYR A 394 24.26 -1.16 15.24
C TYR A 394 24.92 -1.25 16.61
N GLY A 395 24.33 -2.00 17.55
CA GLY A 395 24.93 -2.29 18.85
C GLY A 395 24.94 -1.09 19.81
N LEU A 396 23.91 -0.23 19.75
CA LEU A 396 23.74 0.97 20.56
C LEU A 396 22.43 0.94 21.38
N THR A 397 21.90 -0.25 21.67
CA THR A 397 20.62 -0.42 22.37
C THR A 397 20.60 0.31 23.72
N VAL A 398 21.68 0.20 24.52
CA VAL A 398 21.75 0.82 25.85
C VAL A 398 21.72 2.35 25.74
N GLU A 399 22.47 2.91 24.80
CA GLU A 399 22.52 4.34 24.53
C GLU A 399 21.16 4.86 24.07
N VAL A 400 20.48 4.14 23.16
CA VAL A 400 19.12 4.50 22.72
C VAL A 400 18.13 4.47 23.87
N GLU A 401 18.15 3.42 24.70
CA GLU A 401 17.24 3.25 25.83
C GLU A 401 17.47 4.26 26.96
N THR A 402 18.68 4.82 27.06
CA THR A 402 19.04 5.77 28.13
C THR A 402 19.00 7.24 27.67
N LEU A 403 19.37 7.53 26.42
CA LEU A 403 19.52 8.90 25.90
C LEU A 403 18.36 9.34 25.02
N LEU A 404 17.67 8.44 24.33
CA LEU A 404 16.63 8.84 23.38
C LEU A 404 15.24 8.51 23.91
N LEU A 405 14.94 7.22 24.08
CA LEU A 405 13.58 6.74 24.33
C LEU A 405 12.87 7.36 25.55
N PRO A 406 13.55 7.67 26.68
CA PRO A 406 12.92 8.33 27.83
C PRO A 406 12.51 9.79 27.57
N TYR A 407 13.15 10.44 26.60
CA TYR A 407 12.95 11.86 26.27
C TYR A 407 12.07 12.08 25.05
N MET A 408 11.64 11.00 24.37
CA MET A 408 10.77 11.06 23.20
C MET A 408 9.29 11.23 23.57
N ILE A 409 8.66 12.28 23.07
CA ILE A 409 7.24 12.60 23.21
C ILE A 409 6.55 12.54 21.84
N ASP A 410 5.56 11.64 21.75
CA ASP A 410 4.71 11.46 20.58
C ASP A 410 3.61 12.53 20.55
N LEU A 411 3.78 13.54 19.70
CA LEU A 411 2.82 14.65 19.58
C LEU A 411 1.51 14.24 18.94
N HIS A 412 1.49 13.20 18.10
CA HIS A 412 0.24 12.65 17.58
C HIS A 412 -0.62 12.10 18.72
N LYS A 413 -0.03 11.35 19.66
CA LYS A 413 -0.77 10.87 20.84
C LYS A 413 -1.25 12.01 21.74
N VAL A 414 -0.40 13.02 21.99
CA VAL A 414 -0.79 14.20 22.78
C VAL A 414 -1.96 14.94 22.11
N GLY A 415 -1.81 15.30 20.84
CA GLY A 415 -2.81 16.05 20.08
C GLY A 415 -4.13 15.31 19.92
N THR A 416 -4.11 14.02 19.56
CA THR A 416 -5.34 13.24 19.33
C THR A 416 -6.03 12.76 20.60
N ARG A 417 -5.35 12.79 21.75
CA ARG A 417 -5.96 12.65 23.07
C ARG A 417 -6.62 13.96 23.51
N ALA A 418 -5.96 15.08 23.29
CA ALA A 418 -6.47 16.39 23.68
C ALA A 418 -7.62 16.85 22.79
N PHE A 419 -7.59 16.55 21.50
CA PHE A 419 -8.50 17.13 20.52
C PHE A 419 -9.03 16.15 19.47
N VAL A 420 -10.17 16.50 18.88
CA VAL A 420 -10.60 16.03 17.57
C VAL A 420 -10.37 17.14 16.55
N PHE A 421 -9.46 16.90 15.62
CA PHE A 421 -9.16 17.82 14.52
C PHE A 421 -10.23 17.74 13.43
N PRO A 422 -10.54 18.86 12.74
CA PRO A 422 -11.49 18.90 11.64
C PRO A 422 -10.85 18.46 10.30
N THR A 423 -10.05 17.40 10.35
CA THR A 423 -9.29 16.84 9.23
C THR A 423 -9.79 15.42 8.90
N TYR A 424 -9.54 14.93 7.69
CA TYR A 424 -9.98 13.59 7.27
C TYR A 424 -9.07 12.48 7.81
N SER A 425 -7.78 12.78 8.00
CA SER A 425 -6.84 11.97 8.75
C SER A 425 -6.17 12.79 9.87
N ASN A 426 -5.42 12.10 10.73
CA ASN A 426 -4.59 12.74 11.75
C ASN A 426 -3.10 12.66 11.37
N GLY A 427 -2.77 12.61 10.07
CA GLY A 427 -1.39 12.73 9.63
C GLY A 427 -0.81 14.10 9.96
N LEU A 428 0.52 14.20 10.03
CA LEU A 428 1.22 15.47 10.29
C LEU A 428 0.81 16.52 9.26
N LYS A 429 0.83 16.15 7.97
CA LYS A 429 0.46 17.02 6.86
C LYS A 429 -0.94 17.61 7.00
N ASP A 430 -1.95 16.77 7.22
CA ASP A 430 -3.34 17.20 7.38
C ASP A 430 -3.50 18.19 8.55
N ILE A 431 -2.87 17.91 9.69
CA ILE A 431 -2.98 18.77 10.87
C ILE A 431 -2.19 20.06 10.66
N ALA A 432 -0.94 20.00 10.20
CA ALA A 432 -0.11 21.17 9.93
C ALA A 432 -0.74 22.09 8.87
N ASP A 433 -1.34 21.55 7.82
CA ASP A 433 -2.12 22.30 6.82
C ASP A 433 -3.30 23.03 7.46
N TYR A 434 -4.05 22.34 8.34
CA TYR A 434 -5.13 22.96 9.09
C TYR A 434 -4.62 24.08 10.01
N LEU A 435 -3.40 23.97 10.55
CA LEU A 435 -2.74 25.00 11.35
C LEU A 435 -2.09 26.11 10.51
N GLY A 436 -2.17 26.03 9.18
CA GLY A 436 -1.69 27.07 8.26
C GLY A 436 -0.23 26.94 7.83
N PHE A 437 0.40 25.77 8.03
CA PHE A 437 1.74 25.49 7.55
C PHE A 437 1.84 25.60 6.01
N LYS A 438 3.04 25.92 5.51
CA LYS A 438 3.32 26.06 4.07
C LYS A 438 4.52 25.20 3.72
N TRP A 439 4.26 24.08 3.06
CA TRP A 439 5.28 23.17 2.54
C TRP A 439 6.07 23.81 1.40
N ARG A 440 7.39 23.62 1.39
CA ARG A 440 8.28 24.05 0.29
C ARG A 440 8.03 23.23 -0.97
N HIS A 441 7.90 21.91 -0.80
CA HIS A 441 7.74 20.94 -1.88
C HIS A 441 6.40 20.22 -1.73
N ASN A 442 5.41 20.58 -2.55
CA ASN A 442 4.11 19.89 -2.59
C ASN A 442 4.12 18.65 -3.49
N ASP A 443 5.15 18.49 -4.32
CA ASP A 443 5.34 17.41 -5.28
C ASP A 443 6.11 16.21 -4.73
N ILE A 444 6.79 16.37 -3.58
CA ILE A 444 7.52 15.29 -2.93
C ILE A 444 6.63 14.68 -1.84
N ASN A 445 6.49 13.36 -1.92
CA ASN A 445 5.88 12.54 -0.88
C ASN A 445 6.89 11.46 -0.46
N ALA A 446 6.65 10.84 0.69
CA ALA A 446 7.52 9.80 1.25
C ALA A 446 7.84 8.67 0.26
N LEU A 447 6.89 8.26 -0.60
CA LEU A 447 7.11 7.19 -1.57
C LEU A 447 8.09 7.63 -2.68
N ASP A 448 7.91 8.83 -3.23
CA ASP A 448 8.80 9.34 -4.26
C ASP A 448 10.19 9.67 -3.73
N ALA A 449 10.31 10.05 -2.45
CA ALA A 449 11.60 10.20 -1.76
C ALA A 449 12.43 8.90 -1.79
N ILE A 450 11.79 7.75 -1.55
CA ILE A 450 12.44 6.43 -1.67
C ILE A 450 13.00 6.22 -3.08
N ALA A 451 12.23 6.55 -4.11
CA ALA A 451 12.67 6.37 -5.49
C ALA A 451 13.82 7.29 -5.86
N TYR A 452 13.76 8.55 -5.45
CA TYR A 452 14.84 9.51 -5.63
C TYR A 452 16.11 9.08 -4.91
N TYR A 453 16.00 8.51 -3.71
CA TYR A 453 17.14 7.96 -2.99
C TYR A 453 17.82 6.82 -3.76
N PHE A 454 17.07 5.84 -4.27
CA PHE A 454 17.64 4.76 -5.07
C PHE A 454 18.24 5.24 -6.40
N LYS A 455 17.63 6.23 -7.05
CA LYS A 455 18.21 6.84 -8.26
C LYS A 455 19.50 7.61 -7.93
N TYR A 456 19.55 8.32 -6.79
CA TYR A 456 20.76 8.96 -6.27
C TYR A 456 21.88 7.99 -5.94
N GLN A 457 21.59 6.82 -5.38
CA GLN A 457 22.64 5.80 -5.15
C GLN A 457 23.31 5.34 -6.44
N LYS A 458 22.53 5.21 -7.53
CA LYS A 458 23.04 4.78 -8.83
C LYS A 458 23.81 5.90 -9.55
N ASP A 459 23.31 7.13 -9.49
CA ASP A 459 23.93 8.30 -10.10
C ASP A 459 23.85 9.54 -9.18
N PRO A 460 24.81 9.69 -8.25
CA PRO A 460 24.78 10.79 -7.28
C PRO A 460 24.90 12.18 -7.91
N LYS A 461 25.56 12.28 -9.07
CA LYS A 461 25.83 13.57 -9.70
C LYS A 461 24.55 14.15 -10.29
N ASP A 462 23.78 13.31 -10.99
CA ASP A 462 22.58 13.75 -11.70
C ASP A 462 21.37 13.89 -10.77
N TRP A 463 21.36 13.16 -9.64
CA TRP A 463 20.25 13.18 -8.68
C TRP A 463 20.51 13.99 -7.41
N ARG A 464 21.63 14.74 -7.34
CA ARG A 464 21.98 15.55 -6.16
C ARG A 464 20.87 16.52 -5.74
N ASN A 465 20.23 17.18 -6.70
CA ASN A 465 19.15 18.13 -6.42
C ASN A 465 17.92 17.43 -5.82
N LYS A 466 17.65 16.19 -6.21
CA LYS A 466 16.53 15.41 -5.66
C LYS A 466 16.86 14.89 -4.26
N MET A 467 18.11 14.51 -3.99
CA MET A 467 18.55 14.23 -2.61
C MET A 467 18.44 15.47 -1.72
N GLN A 468 18.78 16.66 -2.21
CA GLN A 468 18.56 17.90 -1.44
C GLN A 468 17.06 18.14 -1.18
N ALA A 469 16.20 17.87 -2.15
CA ALA A 469 14.77 18.04 -1.97
C ALA A 469 14.16 17.05 -0.96
N ILE A 470 14.73 15.86 -0.80
CA ILE A 470 14.42 14.94 0.32
C ILE A 470 14.81 15.57 1.66
N VAL A 471 16.00 16.16 1.75
CA VAL A 471 16.47 16.84 2.98
C VAL A 471 15.57 18.02 3.34
N ASP A 472 15.12 18.80 2.34
CA ASP A 472 14.17 19.89 2.53
C ASP A 472 12.79 19.38 2.98
N TYR A 473 12.32 18.26 2.41
CA TYR A 473 11.06 17.62 2.81
C TYR A 473 11.08 17.19 4.29
N ASN A 474 12.15 16.52 4.71
CA ASN A 474 12.34 16.08 6.09
C ASN A 474 12.51 17.25 7.08
N GLU A 475 13.16 18.34 6.65
CA GLU A 475 13.20 19.58 7.43
C GLU A 475 11.80 20.20 7.58
N ASP A 476 10.98 20.21 6.53
CA ASP A 476 9.59 20.67 6.63
C ASP A 476 8.79 19.86 7.64
N ASP A 477 8.96 18.53 7.68
CA ASP A 477 8.29 17.67 8.67
C ASP A 477 8.75 17.99 10.11
N CYS A 478 10.04 18.27 10.32
CA CYS A 478 10.55 18.73 11.60
C CYS A 478 9.96 20.10 12.02
N VAL A 479 9.88 21.07 11.08
CA VAL A 479 9.31 22.41 11.35
C VAL A 479 7.79 22.34 11.56
N ALA A 480 7.08 21.48 10.83
CA ALA A 480 5.66 21.21 11.01
C ALA A 480 5.39 20.58 12.38
N THR A 481 6.20 19.59 12.79
CA THR A 481 6.11 18.98 14.12
C THR A 481 6.31 20.03 15.22
N ARG A 482 7.28 20.92 15.06
CA ARG A 482 7.51 22.09 15.93
C ARG A 482 6.33 23.05 15.97
N LEU A 483 5.69 23.33 14.83
CA LEU A 483 4.46 24.14 14.78
C LEU A 483 3.33 23.51 15.57
N VAL A 484 3.10 22.21 15.40
CA VAL A 484 2.03 21.51 16.12
C VAL A 484 2.31 21.53 17.62
N LYS A 485 3.56 21.29 18.04
CA LYS A 485 3.96 21.37 19.45
C LYS A 485 3.61 22.74 20.04
N ASP A 486 4.08 23.82 19.42
CA ASP A 486 3.87 25.17 19.95
C ASP A 486 2.37 25.50 20.04
N TRP A 487 1.62 25.14 19.00
CA TRP A 487 0.18 25.33 18.96
C TRP A 487 -0.55 24.55 20.07
N LEU A 488 -0.09 23.33 20.38
CA LEU A 488 -0.63 22.52 21.48
C LEU A 488 -0.27 23.13 22.84
N GLN A 489 0.95 23.62 23.00
CA GLN A 489 1.43 24.22 24.25
C GLN A 489 0.73 25.55 24.56
N GLU A 490 0.44 26.38 23.57
CA GLU A 490 -0.37 27.60 23.76
C GLU A 490 -1.77 27.32 24.32
N ARG A 491 -2.23 26.07 24.26
CA ARG A 491 -3.56 25.62 24.70
C ARG A 491 -3.53 24.79 25.98
N SER A 492 -2.34 24.53 26.55
CA SER A 492 -2.18 23.74 27.79
C SER A 492 -2.89 24.35 28.98
#